data_AF-A0A3Q3GJH1-F1
#
_entry.id   AF-A0A3Q3GJH1-F1
#
_cell.length_a   1.000
_cell.length_b   1.000
_cell.length_c   1.000
_cell.angle_alpha   90.00
_cell.angle_beta   90.00
_cell.angle_gamma   90.00
#
_symmetry.space_group_name_H-M   'P 1'
#
loop_
_entity.id
_entity.type
_entity.pdbx_description
1 polymer ?
#
loop_
_entity_poly.entity_id
_entity_poly.type
_entity_poly.pdbx_seq_one_letter_code
_entity_poly.pdbx_strand_id
1 'polypeptide(L)' 'KQNSRPLLSLYQNGLQSELECVTRAVSLSQPNNLHEFLLQYFTELISYRESQPEMDPKIIILRQHKLWGATN' A
#
# COMPACT_ATOMS: atom_id res chain seq x y z
N LYS A 1 -11.02 -21.75 -11.79
CA LYS A 1 -10.63 -21.78 -10.36
C LYS A 1 -10.02 -20.43 -10.03
N GLN A 2 -10.83 -19.51 -9.50
CA GLN A 2 -10.43 -18.15 -9.15
C GLN A 2 -9.36 -18.23 -8.03
N ASN A 3 -8.18 -17.69 -8.28
CA ASN A 3 -7.05 -17.81 -7.38
C ASN A 3 -7.16 -16.71 -6.30
N SER A 4 -8.03 -16.91 -5.30
CA SER A 4 -8.33 -15.96 -4.22
C SER A 4 -7.22 -15.79 -3.18
N ARG A 5 -5.96 -16.08 -3.55
CA ARG A 5 -4.81 -16.15 -2.63
C ARG A 5 -4.02 -14.85 -2.38
N PRO A 6 -4.13 -13.72 -3.12
CA PRO A 6 -3.32 -12.54 -2.79
C PRO A 6 -3.76 -11.86 -1.50
N LEU A 7 -5.08 -11.78 -1.25
CA LEU A 7 -5.66 -10.99 -0.15
C LEU A 7 -5.47 -11.65 1.23
N LEU A 8 -5.47 -12.98 1.30
CA LEU A 8 -5.33 -13.68 2.59
C LEU A 8 -3.94 -13.52 3.21
N SER A 9 -2.90 -13.33 2.39
CA SER A 9 -1.52 -13.17 2.86
C SER A 9 -1.28 -11.85 3.61
N LEU A 10 -2.16 -10.86 3.40
CA LEU A 10 -2.13 -9.58 4.12
C LEU A 10 -2.75 -9.71 5.53
N TYR A 11 -3.63 -10.69 5.74
CA TYR A 11 -4.55 -10.69 6.88
C TYR A 11 -3.94 -11.13 8.21
N GLN A 12 -2.84 -11.88 8.22
CA GLN A 12 -2.30 -12.41 9.48
C GLN A 12 -1.30 -11.51 10.21
N ASN A 13 -0.77 -10.45 9.58
CA ASN A 13 0.06 -9.41 10.20
C ASN A 13 0.35 -8.19 9.27
N GLY A 14 -0.08 -8.21 8.00
CA GLY A 14 0.21 -7.15 7.04
C GLY A 14 -0.81 -6.01 7.04
N LEU A 15 -2.09 -6.31 7.30
CA LEU A 15 -3.19 -5.35 7.22
C LEU A 15 -3.06 -4.21 8.23
N GLN A 16 -2.59 -4.49 9.45
CA GLN A 16 -2.36 -3.43 10.45
C GLN A 16 -1.26 -2.48 9.96
N SER A 17 -0.12 -3.00 9.49
CA SER A 17 0.99 -2.18 9.01
C SER A 17 0.63 -1.37 7.77
N GLU A 18 -0.19 -1.94 6.88
CA GLU A 18 -0.78 -1.24 5.74
C GLU A 18 -1.67 -0.09 6.20
N LEU A 19 -2.61 -0.34 7.13
CA LEU A 19 -3.49 0.69 7.67
C LEU A 19 -2.73 1.79 8.41
N GLU A 20 -1.70 1.44 9.19
CA GLU A 20 -0.82 2.42 9.85
C GLU A 20 -0.12 3.31 8.82
N CYS A 21 0.35 2.74 7.72
CA CYS A 21 1.02 3.53 6.70
C CYS A 21 0.06 4.41 5.90
N VAL A 22 -1.08 3.88 5.49
CA VAL A 22 -2.13 4.65 4.83
C VAL A 22 -2.56 5.81 5.74
N THR A 23 -2.75 5.54 7.03
CA THR A 23 -3.08 6.57 8.03
C THR A 23 -2.00 7.63 8.12
N ARG A 24 -0.71 7.24 8.09
CA ARG A 24 0.42 8.17 8.09
C ARG A 24 0.45 9.01 6.81
N ALA A 25 0.27 8.39 5.65
CA ALA A 25 0.26 9.07 4.36
C ALA A 25 -0.89 10.08 4.27
N VAL A 26 -2.09 9.72 4.75
CA VAL A 26 -3.23 10.63 4.89
C VAL A 26 -2.90 11.78 5.84
N SER A 27 -2.29 11.48 6.98
CA SER A 27 -1.96 12.50 8.00
C SER A 27 -0.91 13.50 7.52
N LEU A 28 0.08 13.06 6.74
CA LEU A 28 1.11 13.91 6.13
C LEU A 28 0.56 14.75 4.98
N SER A 29 -0.24 14.12 4.11
CA SER A 29 -0.72 14.77 2.88
C SER A 29 -1.95 15.65 3.09
N GLN A 30 -2.65 15.48 4.22
CA GLN A 30 -3.90 16.16 4.58
C GLN A 30 -4.84 16.35 3.38
N PRO A 31 -5.26 15.25 2.72
CA PRO A 31 -5.98 15.35 1.47
C PRO A 31 -7.37 15.97 1.68
N ASN A 32 -7.74 16.90 0.79
CA ASN A 32 -9.09 17.48 0.76
C ASN A 32 -10.17 16.44 0.45
N ASN A 33 -9.79 15.36 -0.26
CA ASN A 33 -10.66 14.24 -0.61
C ASN A 33 -9.99 12.93 -0.21
N LEU A 34 -10.42 12.36 0.92
CA LEU A 34 -9.87 11.11 1.44
C LEU A 34 -10.10 9.93 0.48
N HIS A 35 -11.27 9.86 -0.17
CA HIS A 35 -11.60 8.72 -1.03
C HIS A 35 -10.70 8.67 -2.27
N GLU A 36 -10.49 9.82 -2.92
CA GLU A 36 -9.61 9.94 -4.08
C GLU A 36 -8.15 9.66 -3.71
N PHE A 37 -7.70 10.16 -2.55
CA PHE A 37 -6.36 9.86 -2.03
C PHE A 37 -6.15 8.36 -1.83
N LEU A 38 -7.08 7.67 -1.16
CA LEU A 38 -6.98 6.24 -0.92
C LEU A 38 -6.97 5.45 -2.24
N LEU A 39 -7.82 5.83 -3.19
CA LEU A 39 -7.85 5.20 -4.51
C LEU A 39 -6.51 5.34 -5.21
N GLN A 40 -5.93 6.54 -5.23
CA GLN A 40 -4.62 6.78 -5.83
C GLN A 40 -3.53 5.97 -5.13
N TYR A 41 -3.47 6.02 -3.80
CA TYR A 41 -2.46 5.33 -3.00
C TYR A 41 -2.44 3.82 -3.29
N PHE A 42 -3.61 3.17 -3.24
CA PHE A 42 -3.70 1.73 -3.49
C PHE A 42 -3.47 1.38 -4.97
N THR A 43 -3.86 2.24 -5.90
CA THR A 43 -3.56 2.05 -7.34
C THR A 43 -2.05 2.07 -7.59
N GLU A 44 -1.33 3.01 -6.99
CA GLU A 44 0.13 3.07 -7.09
C GLU A 44 0.81 1.86 -6.42
N LEU A 45 0.32 1.42 -5.26
CA LEU A 45 0.85 0.23 -4.58
C LEU A 45 0.68 -1.03 -5.43
N ILE A 46 -0.49 -1.22 -6.04
CA ILE A 46 -0.75 -2.35 -6.95
C ILE A 46 0.15 -2.27 -8.17
N SER A 47 0.24 -1.10 -8.81
CA SER A 47 1.07 -0.89 -10.00
C SER A 47 2.56 -1.14 -9.70
N TYR A 48 3.03 -0.67 -8.55
CA TYR A 48 4.40 -0.89 -8.10
C TYR A 48 4.67 -2.38 -7.84
N ARG A 49 3.70 -3.10 -7.26
CA ARG A 49 3.77 -4.55 -7.10
C ARG A 49 3.85 -5.28 -8.44
N GLU A 50 3.02 -4.90 -9.40
CA GLU A 50 3.00 -5.50 -10.73
C GLU A 50 4.30 -5.24 -11.51
N SER A 51 4.93 -4.09 -11.30
CA SER A 51 6.23 -3.75 -11.90
C SER A 51 7.40 -4.57 -11.37
N GLN A 52 7.25 -5.24 -10.22
CA GLN A 52 8.31 -6.00 -9.56
C GLN A 52 7.83 -7.40 -9.11
N PRO A 53 7.52 -8.31 -10.06
CA PRO A 53 6.89 -9.59 -9.76
C PRO A 53 7.78 -10.55 -8.96
N GLU A 54 9.10 -10.38 -9.00
CA GLU A 54 10.07 -11.19 -8.26
C GLU A 54 10.33 -10.69 -6.83
N MET A 55 9.85 -9.49 -6.50
CA MET A 55 10.08 -8.89 -5.19
C MET A 55 9.05 -9.40 -4.17
N ASP A 56 9.51 -9.71 -2.96
CA ASP A 56 8.61 -10.08 -1.87
C ASP A 56 7.61 -8.93 -1.64
N PRO A 57 6.28 -9.21 -1.64
CA PRO A 57 5.25 -8.22 -1.38
C PRO A 57 5.51 -7.37 -0.14
N LYS A 58 6.10 -7.94 0.93
CA LYS A 58 6.44 -7.19 2.15
C LYS A 58 7.51 -6.12 1.90
N ILE A 59 8.48 -6.39 1.02
CA ILE A 59 9.50 -5.43 0.63
C ILE A 59 8.89 -4.32 -0.22
N ILE A 60 7.95 -4.66 -1.11
CA ILE A 60 7.23 -3.71 -1.96
C ILE A 60 6.46 -2.72 -1.08
N ILE A 61 5.71 -3.23 -0.10
CA ILE A 61 4.94 -2.44 0.87
C ILE A 61 5.88 -1.52 1.68
N LEU A 62 6.95 -2.08 2.27
CA LEU A 62 7.94 -1.29 3.01
C LEU A 62 8.60 -0.18 2.17
N ARG A 63 8.87 -0.44 0.88
CA ARG A 63 9.44 0.56 -0.03
C ARG A 63 8.42 1.63 -0.39
N GLN A 64 7.17 1.25 -0.67
CA GLN A 64 6.10 2.20 -0.93
C GLN A 64 5.87 3.12 0.28
N HIS A 65 5.91 2.54 1.49
CA HIS A 65 5.82 3.28 2.74
C HIS A 65 6.96 4.29 2.89
N LYS A 66 8.19 3.91 2.55
CA LYS A 66 9.34 4.83 2.57
C LYS A 66 9.24 5.92 1.52
N LEU A 67 8.78 5.60 0.31
CA LEU A 67 8.61 6.57 -0.77
C LEU A 67 7.60 7.65 -0.34
N TRP A 68 6.40 7.24 0.07
CA TRP A 68 5.34 8.15 0.52
C TRP A 68 5.65 8.88 1.83
N GLY A 69 6.48 8.29 2.70
CA GLY A 69 6.98 8.94 3.91
C GLY A 69 8.17 9.88 3.70
N ALA A 70 8.79 9.87 2.51
CA ALA A 70 9.94 10.72 2.17
C ALA A 70 9.59 11.84 1.18
N THR A 71 8.43 11.78 0.50
CA THR A 71 7.97 12.82 -0.43
C THR A 71 7.17 13.95 0.22
N ASN A 72 7.09 14.04 1.56
CA ASN A 72 6.52 15.19 2.28
C ASN A 72 7.36 15.56 3.50
#